data_AF-A0AAU8BLQ8-F1
#
_entry.id   AF-A0AAU8BLQ8-F1
#
_cell.length_a   1.000
_cell.length_b   1.000
_cell.length_c   1.000
_cell.angle_alpha   90.00
_cell.angle_beta   90.00
_cell.angle_gamma   90.00
#
_symmetry.space_group_name_H-M   'P 1'
#
loop_
_entity.id
_entity.type
_entity.pdbx_description
1 polymer ?
#
loop_
_entity_poly.entity_id
_entity_poly.type
_entity_poly.pdbx_seq_one_letter_code
_entity_poly.pdbx_strand_id
1 'polypeptide(L)'
;MVEKEAVRLESTLWIDMMPKVGETSALLKEQNLYGALYLRTDKQLPAGMDVSKVVLKQDDMVWEFEGDDFELRTQSESQWEVAFNWQLEVNITKPIDVAVQLTDSGREIWVVNGEVPVDTVY
;
A
#
# COMPACT_ATOMS: atom_id res chain seq x y z
N MET A 1 21.86 4.13 -24.20
CA MET A 1 21.58 3.33 -22.99
C MET A 1 20.48 4.07 -22.26
N VAL A 2 19.30 3.47 -22.13
CA VAL A 2 18.16 4.12 -21.47
C VAL A 2 18.31 3.84 -19.97
N GLU A 3 18.53 4.88 -19.17
CA GLU A 3 18.40 4.80 -17.71
C GLU A 3 17.00 4.26 -17.41
N LYS A 4 16.91 3.10 -16.77
CA LYS A 4 15.65 2.62 -16.19
C LYS A 4 15.26 3.64 -15.13
N GLU A 5 14.17 4.38 -15.35
CA GLU A 5 13.58 5.25 -14.34
C GLU A 5 13.16 4.35 -13.16
N ALA A 6 13.98 4.36 -12.11
CA ALA A 6 13.77 3.48 -10.97
C ALA A 6 12.69 4.09 -10.08
N VAL A 7 11.43 3.78 -10.37
CA VAL A 7 10.33 4.03 -9.43
C VAL A 7 10.62 3.23 -8.16
N ARG A 8 10.61 3.92 -7.01
CA ARG A 8 10.80 3.35 -5.68
C ARG A 8 9.46 3.31 -4.96
N LEU A 9 9.28 2.30 -4.13
CA LEU A 9 8.11 2.12 -3.29
C LEU A 9 8.51 2.36 -1.82
N GLU A 10 7.83 3.29 -1.16
CA GLU A 10 7.89 3.49 0.28
C GLU A 10 6.50 3.28 0.84
N SER A 11 6.35 2.44 1.87
CA SER A 11 5.04 2.04 2.37
C SER A 11 4.88 2.36 3.84
N THR A 12 3.71 2.88 4.20
CA THR A 12 3.29 3.07 5.59
C THR A 12 2.01 2.26 5.81
N LEU A 13 2.02 1.40 6.83
CA LEU A 13 0.89 0.54 7.20
C LEU A 13 0.55 0.76 8.67
N TRP A 14 -0.73 0.93 8.99
CA TRP A 14 -1.15 1.09 10.37
C TRP A 14 -2.55 0.57 10.66
N ILE A 15 -2.81 0.27 11.92
CA ILE A 15 -4.16 -0.03 12.44
C ILE A 15 -4.60 1.11 13.36
N ASP A 16 -5.81 1.61 13.13
CA ASP A 16 -6.48 2.53 14.04
C ASP A 16 -7.06 1.78 15.24
N MET A 17 -6.46 2.00 16.41
CA MET A 17 -6.87 1.41 17.68
C MET A 17 -7.61 2.39 18.58
N MET A 18 -7.96 3.59 18.10
CA MET A 18 -8.72 4.57 18.87
C MET A 18 -10.06 3.98 19.33
N PRO A 19 -10.44 4.13 20.60
CA PRO A 19 -11.74 3.69 21.07
C PRO A 19 -12.83 4.54 20.42
N LYS A 20 -13.73 3.91 19.65
CA LYS A 20 -14.89 4.60 19.09
C LYS A 20 -15.91 4.86 20.20
N VAL A 21 -16.40 6.10 20.30
CA VAL A 21 -17.38 6.50 21.31
C VAL A 21 -18.65 5.67 21.16
N GLY A 22 -18.98 4.86 22.18
CA GLY A 22 -20.18 4.02 22.20
C GLY A 22 -19.96 2.53 21.97
N GLU A 23 -18.73 2.06 21.71
CA GLU A 23 -18.43 0.62 21.65
C GLU A 23 -18.26 0.03 23.06
N THR A 24 -19.26 -0.72 23.52
CA THR A 24 -19.32 -1.35 24.85
C THR A 24 -18.67 -2.74 24.93
N SER A 25 -17.95 -3.15 23.89
CA SER A 25 -17.33 -4.48 23.82
C SER A 25 -15.92 -4.39 23.26
N ALA A 26 -14.92 -4.58 24.13
CA ALA A 26 -13.51 -4.72 23.77
C ALA A 26 -13.20 -6.00 22.96
N LEU A 27 -14.19 -6.83 22.63
CA LEU A 27 -13.99 -8.19 22.16
C LEU A 27 -13.95 -8.34 20.63
N LEU A 28 -14.32 -7.31 19.86
CA LEU A 28 -14.27 -7.33 18.40
C LEU A 28 -13.96 -5.93 17.87
N LYS A 29 -12.73 -5.44 18.10
CA LYS A 29 -12.25 -4.31 17.30
C LYS A 29 -12.06 -4.82 15.88
N GLU A 30 -12.87 -4.34 14.94
CA GLU A 30 -12.62 -4.54 13.52
C GLU A 30 -11.26 -3.92 13.19
N GLN A 31 -10.25 -4.78 12.99
CA GLN A 31 -8.90 -4.36 12.69
C GLN A 31 -8.82 -3.99 11.21
N ASN A 32 -9.01 -2.70 10.95
CA ASN A 32 -8.81 -2.13 9.64
C ASN A 32 -7.33 -1.81 9.46
N LEU A 33 -6.71 -2.43 8.46
CA LEU A 33 -5.39 -2.07 7.99
C LEU A 33 -5.52 -0.92 6.99
N TYR A 34 -4.90 0.19 7.35
CA TYR A 34 -4.72 1.33 6.47
C TYR A 34 -3.36 1.24 5.81
N GLY A 35 -3.30 1.59 4.53
CA GLY A 35 -2.06 1.68 3.78
C GLY A 35 -1.96 2.97 3.00
N ALA A 36 -0.79 3.59 3.08
CA ALA A 36 -0.37 4.69 2.22
C ALA A 36 0.96 4.28 1.55
N LEU A 37 0.90 3.99 0.25
CA LEU A 37 2.03 3.50 -0.52
C LEU A 37 2.50 4.60 -1.48
N TYR A 38 3.72 5.06 -1.30
CA TYR A 38 4.30 6.16 -2.08
C TYR A 38 5.17 5.62 -3.20
N LEU A 39 4.73 5.86 -4.44
CA LEU A 39 5.51 5.62 -5.64
C LEU A 39 6.29 6.88 -5.97
N ARG A 40 7.61 6.82 -5.90
CA ARG A 40 8.51 7.98 -6.07
C ARG A 40 9.52 7.75 -7.18
N THR A 41 9.84 8.78 -7.93
CA THR A 41 10.98 8.79 -8.86
C THR A 41 11.75 10.10 -8.75
N ASP A 42 13.02 10.10 -9.14
CA ASP A 42 13.86 11.30 -9.15
C ASP A 42 13.51 12.23 -10.34
N LYS A 43 12.69 11.74 -11.28
CA LYS A 43 12.18 12.46 -12.45
C LYS A 43 10.64 12.52 -12.41
N GLN A 44 10.00 12.75 -13.54
CA GLN A 44 8.54 12.70 -13.68
C GLN A 44 8.07 11.24 -13.88
N LEU A 45 6.94 10.88 -13.26
CA LEU A 45 6.25 9.62 -13.54
C LEU A 45 5.63 9.67 -14.96
N PRO A 46 5.83 8.64 -15.81
CA PRO A 46 5.31 8.65 -17.18
C PRO A 46 3.80 8.83 -17.24
N ALA A 47 3.31 9.67 -18.17
CA ALA A 47 1.89 9.98 -18.29
C ALA A 47 0.99 8.78 -18.70
N GLY A 48 1.58 7.71 -19.23
CA GLY A 48 0.89 6.46 -19.56
C GLY A 48 1.08 5.36 -18.53
N MET A 49 1.69 5.68 -17.38
CA MET A 49 1.84 4.75 -16.28
C MET A 49 0.55 4.71 -15.46
N ASP A 50 0.22 3.54 -14.89
CA ASP A 50 -0.90 3.37 -13.98
C ASP A 50 -0.60 2.31 -12.92
N VAL A 51 -1.40 2.24 -11.87
CA VAL A 51 -1.35 1.19 -10.85
C VAL A 51 -2.47 0.19 -11.11
N SER A 52 -2.09 -1.06 -11.35
CA SER A 52 -3.04 -2.12 -11.69
C SER A 52 -3.38 -3.02 -10.50
N LYS A 53 -2.44 -3.23 -9.59
CA LYS A 53 -2.57 -4.16 -8.47
C LYS A 53 -1.71 -3.76 -7.29
N VAL A 54 -2.22 -3.99 -6.09
CA VAL A 54 -1.44 -4.01 -4.85
C VAL A 54 -1.48 -5.41 -4.26
N VAL A 55 -0.33 -5.92 -3.82
CA VAL A 55 -0.22 -7.21 -3.15
C VAL A 55 0.44 -7.00 -1.80
N LEU A 56 -0.20 -7.52 -0.75
CA LEU A 56 0.36 -7.62 0.58
C LEU A 56 0.65 -9.08 0.88
N LYS A 57 1.80 -9.35 1.50
CA LYS A 57 2.16 -10.68 1.96
C LYS A 57 2.65 -10.65 3.39
N GLN A 58 2.11 -11.54 4.22
CA GLN A 58 2.60 -11.77 5.57
C GLN A 58 2.61 -13.26 5.88
N ASP A 59 3.80 -13.81 6.14
CA ASP A 59 4.00 -15.27 6.28
C ASP A 59 3.41 -16.03 5.07
N ASP A 60 2.37 -16.83 5.29
CA ASP A 60 1.64 -17.61 4.27
C ASP A 60 0.39 -16.89 3.73
N MET A 61 0.03 -15.74 4.29
CA MET A 61 -1.13 -14.96 3.87
C MET A 61 -0.76 -14.00 2.74
N VAL A 62 -1.63 -13.93 1.73
CA VAL A 62 -1.50 -13.01 0.60
C VAL A 62 -2.85 -12.35 0.37
N TRP A 63 -2.83 -11.02 0.24
CA TRP A 63 -3.99 -10.21 -0.11
C TRP A 63 -3.69 -9.44 -1.38
N GLU A 64 -4.65 -9.42 -2.30
CA GLU A 64 -4.56 -8.72 -3.57
C GLU A 64 -5.69 -7.70 -3.67
N PHE A 65 -5.35 -6.49 -4.13
CA PHE A 65 -6.29 -5.39 -4.35
C PHE A 65 -6.19 -4.93 -5.79
N GLU A 66 -7.33 -4.73 -6.44
CA GLU A 66 -7.43 -4.31 -7.83
C GLU A 66 -8.58 -3.31 -8.02
N GLY A 67 -8.55 -2.54 -9.11
CA GLY A 67 -9.65 -1.65 -9.48
C GLY A 67 -10.00 -0.64 -8.39
N ASP A 68 -11.22 -0.74 -7.85
CA ASP A 68 -11.75 0.19 -6.86
C ASP A 68 -11.33 -0.15 -5.41
N ASP A 69 -10.47 -1.14 -5.20
CA ASP A 69 -10.00 -1.53 -3.87
C ASP A 69 -8.99 -0.55 -3.25
N PHE A 70 -8.46 0.37 -4.04
CA PHE A 70 -7.56 1.43 -3.60
C PHE A 70 -7.83 2.72 -4.37
N GLU A 71 -7.36 3.82 -3.82
CA GLU A 71 -7.40 5.13 -4.48
C GLU A 71 -5.98 5.53 -4.92
N LEU A 72 -5.82 5.83 -6.21
CA LEU A 72 -4.60 6.43 -6.73
C LEU A 72 -4.70 7.96 -6.66
N ARG A 73 -3.82 8.58 -5.89
CA ARG A 73 -3.76 10.01 -5.66
C ARG A 73 -2.46 10.60 -6.22
N THR A 74 -2.59 11.54 -7.15
CA THR A 74 -1.42 12.28 -7.68
C THR A 74 -1.01 13.37 -6.72
N GLN A 75 0.08 13.15 -5.97
CA GLN A 75 0.63 14.15 -5.05
C GLN A 75 1.50 15.19 -5.79
N SER A 76 2.25 14.76 -6.81
CA SER A 76 3.02 15.62 -7.71
C SER A 76 3.36 14.88 -9.01
N GLU A 77 4.08 15.53 -9.93
CA GLU A 77 4.56 14.90 -11.17
C GLU A 77 5.53 13.74 -10.93
N SER A 78 6.20 13.68 -9.77
CA SER A 78 7.20 12.66 -9.44
C SER A 78 6.77 11.72 -8.31
N GLN A 79 5.55 11.91 -7.79
CA GLN A 79 5.05 11.16 -6.64
C GLN A 79 3.55 10.87 -6.76
N TRP A 80 3.22 9.59 -6.69
CA TRP A 80 1.85 9.12 -6.48
C TRP A 80 1.72 8.45 -5.11
N GLU A 81 0.49 8.41 -4.63
CA GLU A 81 0.10 7.68 -3.43
C GLU A 81 -1.00 6.68 -3.80
N VAL A 82 -0.81 5.42 -3.43
CA VAL A 82 -1.85 4.40 -3.43
C VAL A 82 -2.38 4.28 -2.01
N ALA A 83 -3.63 4.65 -1.79
CA ALA A 83 -4.26 4.63 -0.47
C ALA A 83 -5.35 3.57 -0.40
N PHE A 84 -5.35 2.77 0.66
CA PHE A 84 -6.38 1.76 0.89
C PHE A 84 -6.71 1.62 2.39
N ASN A 85 -7.88 1.04 2.66
CA ASN A 85 -8.32 0.70 4.00
C ASN A 85 -9.17 -0.57 3.92
N TRP A 86 -8.67 -1.66 4.50
CA TRP A 86 -9.32 -2.96 4.45
C TRP A 86 -9.32 -3.66 5.79
N GLN A 87 -10.41 -4.37 6.09
CA GLN A 87 -10.48 -5.24 7.26
C GLN A 87 -9.69 -6.52 6.98
N LEU A 88 -8.50 -6.63 7.57
CA LEU A 88 -7.60 -7.76 7.38
C LEU A 88 -7.17 -8.34 8.74
N GLU A 89 -7.08 -9.66 8.81
CA GLU A 89 -6.49 -10.35 9.95
C GLU A 89 -4.96 -10.36 9.81
N VAL A 90 -4.31 -9.23 10.10
CA VAL A 90 -2.85 -9.12 10.12
C VAL A 90 -2.27 -9.34 11.51
N ASN A 91 -1.06 -9.89 11.58
CA ASN A 91 -0.27 -9.94 12.79
C ASN A 91 0.53 -8.64 12.94
N ILE A 92 0.09 -7.74 13.83
CA ILE A 92 0.75 -6.45 14.08
C ILE A 92 2.17 -6.54 14.65
N THR A 93 2.60 -7.73 15.08
CA THR A 93 3.97 -7.94 15.62
C THR A 93 4.97 -8.37 14.54
N LYS A 94 4.50 -8.56 13.30
CA LYS A 94 5.31 -8.98 12.17
C LYS A 94 5.19 -7.97 11.03
N PRO A 95 6.26 -7.78 10.25
CA PRO A 95 6.18 -6.92 9.07
C PRO A 95 5.35 -7.56 7.95
N ILE A 96 5.01 -6.74 6.96
CA ILE A 96 4.31 -7.11 5.73
C ILE A 96 5.19 -6.74 4.54
N ASP A 97 5.32 -7.65 3.58
CA ASP A 97 5.90 -7.31 2.28
C ASP A 97 4.81 -6.67 1.40
N VAL A 98 5.14 -5.52 0.80
CA VAL A 98 4.22 -4.77 -0.05
C VAL A 98 4.76 -4.74 -1.47
N ALA A 99 3.91 -5.06 -2.44
CA ALA A 99 4.23 -4.95 -3.85
C ALA A 99 3.15 -4.16 -4.58
N VAL A 100 3.56 -3.33 -5.53
CA VAL A 100 2.67 -2.59 -6.42
C VAL A 100 3.02 -2.93 -7.86
N GLN A 101 2.02 -3.30 -8.64
CA GLN A 101 2.15 -3.54 -10.07
C GLN A 101 1.82 -2.28 -10.85
N LEU A 102 2.84 -1.73 -11.48
CA LEU A 102 2.72 -0.62 -12.41
C LEU A 102 2.53 -1.15 -13.82
N THR A 103 1.65 -0.52 -14.59
CA THR A 103 1.55 -0.72 -16.04
C THR A 103 2.11 0.51 -16.72
N ASP A 104 2.99 0.34 -17.71
CA ASP A 104 3.47 1.43 -18.57
C ASP A 104 3.50 0.93 -20.01
N SER A 105 2.68 1.54 -20.87
CA SER A 105 2.67 1.25 -22.31
C SER A 105 2.53 -0.26 -22.62
N GLY A 106 1.73 -0.97 -21.81
CA GLY A 106 1.50 -2.43 -21.93
C GLY A 106 2.57 -3.32 -21.29
N ARG A 107 3.56 -2.75 -20.60
CA ARG A 107 4.54 -3.50 -19.79
C ARG A 107 4.15 -3.47 -18.33
N GLU A 108 4.28 -4.61 -17.67
CA GLU A 108 4.07 -4.72 -16.22
C GLU A 108 5.41 -4.62 -15.49
N ILE A 109 5.44 -3.80 -14.44
CA ILE A 109 6.62 -3.57 -13.60
C ILE A 109 6.19 -3.74 -12.15
N TRP A 110 6.86 -4.62 -11.43
CA TRP A 110 6.67 -4.78 -10.00
C TRP A 110 7.68 -3.93 -9.24
N VAL A 111 7.17 -3.11 -8.33
CA VAL A 111 7.97 -2.43 -7.31
C VAL A 111 7.61 -2.99 -5.95
N VAL A 112 8.62 -3.30 -5.14
CA VAL A 112 8.46 -4.04 -3.89
C VAL A 112 9.13 -3.26 -2.76
N ASN A 113 8.44 -3.15 -1.64
CA ASN A 113 8.95 -2.70 -0.36
C ASN A 113 8.75 -3.86 0.62
N GLY A 114 9.83 -4.58 0.92
CA GLY A 114 9.80 -5.67 1.89
C GLY A 114 9.86 -5.17 3.33
N GLU A 115 9.50 -6.06 4.26
CA GLU A 115 9.63 -5.89 5.71
C GLU A 115 9.00 -4.59 6.28
N VAL A 116 7.84 -4.17 5.77
CA VAL A 116 7.16 -2.95 6.22
C VAL A 116 6.51 -3.19 7.59
N PRO A 117 6.87 -2.43 8.64
CA PRO A 117 6.25 -2.58 9.95
C PRO A 117 4.78 -2.15 9.91
N VAL A 118 3.97 -2.74 10.80
CA VAL A 118 2.57 -2.34 11.01
C VAL A 118 2.50 -1.51 12.29
N ASP A 119 2.28 -0.22 12.14
CA ASP A 119 2.14 0.69 13.27
C ASP A 119 0.73 0.60 13.90
N THR A 120 0.62 1.05 15.14
CA THR A 120 -0.67 1.24 15.81
C THR A 120 -0.86 2.70 16.20
N VAL A 121 -2.02 3.24 15.85
CA VAL A 121 -2.39 4.63 16.16
C VAL A 121 -3.46 4.61 17.26
N TYR A 122 -3.30 5.46 18.28
CA TYR A 122 -4.14 5.53 19.49
C TYR A 122 -4.62 6.95 19.78
#